data_AF-A0A2V8C003-F1
#
_entry.id   AF-A0A2V8C003-F1
#
_cell.length_a   1.000
_cell.length_b   1.000
_cell.length_c   1.000
_cell.angle_alpha   90.00
_cell.angle_beta   90.00
_cell.angle_gamma   90.00
#
_symmetry.space_group_name_H-M   'P 1'
#
loop_
_entity.id
_entity.type
_entity.pdbx_description
1 polymer ?
#
loop_
_entity_poly.entity_id
_entity_poly.type
_entity_poly.pdbx_seq_one_letter_code
_entity_poly.pdbx_strand_id
1 'polypeptide(L)'
;AAAMSADERLREAIADLVPTLRREWTGCRIVGDLAMAINACLNVIAVFDPRDLASKAIDELEHMIAAAYRPGDGLAHDLDSPDRLRGQLTDQLRTASALLTAYVLTWRLPYGMLAEELVQFARRTLWDEEQAAFRATSAEGADGFALNCEAARVLCRLAALHHDDDYRHVAVVAVGADYRADAERILAAQAATAHDRNLTDAAAYGLALAEFANLQAPE
;
A
#
# COMPACT_ATOMS: atom_id res chain seq x y z
N ALA A 1 11.54 9.92 4.68
CA ALA A 1 11.74 11.23 5.37
C ALA A 1 12.06 11.05 6.86
N ALA A 2 11.16 10.49 7.69
CA ALA A 2 11.42 10.33 9.13
C ALA A 2 12.55 9.33 9.48
N ALA A 3 12.63 8.19 8.77
CA ALA A 3 13.75 7.25 8.91
C ALA A 3 15.12 7.84 8.47
N MET A 4 15.11 8.97 7.79
CA MET A 4 16.32 9.64 7.27
C MET A 4 16.66 10.94 8.04
N SER A 5 15.79 11.40 8.94
CA SER A 5 15.96 12.65 9.67
C SER A 5 16.30 12.37 11.13
N ALA A 6 17.46 12.85 11.59
CA ALA A 6 17.85 12.81 13.00
C ALA A 6 17.22 13.96 13.83
N ASP A 7 16.28 14.72 13.26
CA ASP A 7 15.64 15.85 13.92
C ASP A 7 14.63 15.39 14.97
N GLU A 8 14.95 15.64 16.24
CA GLU A 8 14.10 15.30 17.39
C GLU A 8 12.73 15.98 17.33
N ARG A 9 12.63 17.18 16.73
CA ARG A 9 11.35 17.89 16.56
C ARG A 9 10.39 17.13 15.65
N LEU A 10 10.93 16.40 14.68
CA LEU A 10 10.14 15.61 13.75
C LEU A 10 9.59 14.36 14.45
N ARG A 11 10.34 13.79 15.40
CA ARG A 11 9.88 12.69 16.25
C ARG A 11 8.79 13.14 17.23
N GLU A 12 8.97 14.29 17.88
CA GLU A 12 7.96 14.88 18.78
C GLU A 12 6.64 15.16 18.03
N ALA A 13 6.72 15.77 16.83
CA ALA A 13 5.54 16.03 16.00
C ALA A 13 4.81 14.73 15.59
N ILE A 14 5.56 13.66 15.26
CA ILE A 14 4.98 12.35 14.98
C ILE A 14 4.30 11.77 16.22
N ALA A 15 4.94 11.85 17.39
CA ALA A 15 4.38 11.37 18.64
C ALA A 15 3.05 12.06 18.99
N ASP A 16 2.94 13.37 18.74
CA ASP A 16 1.71 14.14 18.95
C ASP A 16 0.58 13.78 17.97
N LEU A 17 0.91 13.24 16.79
CA LEU A 17 -0.08 12.81 15.80
C LEU A 17 -0.66 11.42 16.10
N VAL A 18 0.08 10.55 16.79
CA VAL A 18 -0.36 9.17 17.08
C VAL A 18 -1.72 9.09 17.79
N PRO A 19 -2.03 9.88 18.82
CA PRO A 19 -3.35 9.87 19.47
C PRO A 19 -4.50 10.31 18.56
N THR A 20 -4.21 11.17 17.57
CA THR A 20 -5.20 11.61 16.58
C THR A 20 -5.46 10.49 15.58
N LEU A 21 -4.41 9.89 15.01
CA LEU A 21 -4.52 8.71 14.14
C LEU A 21 -5.28 7.57 14.83
N ARG A 22 -4.99 7.33 16.12
CA ARG A 22 -5.69 6.33 16.95
C ARG A 22 -7.18 6.59 17.14
N ARG A 23 -7.63 7.84 17.10
CA ARG A 23 -9.06 8.16 17.19
C ARG A 23 -9.73 7.98 15.84
N GLU A 24 -9.07 8.39 14.76
CA GLU A 24 -9.64 8.36 13.42
C GLU A 24 -9.93 6.94 12.92
N TRP A 25 -9.03 5.98 13.15
CA TRP A 25 -9.26 4.61 12.65
C TRP A 25 -10.41 3.86 13.37
N THR A 26 -10.82 4.23 14.60
CA THR A 26 -11.91 3.55 15.32
C THR A 26 -13.30 3.89 14.77
N GLY A 27 -13.41 5.03 14.07
CA GLY A 27 -14.64 5.48 13.43
C GLY A 27 -14.64 5.34 11.91
N CYS A 28 -13.51 4.95 11.31
CA CYS A 28 -13.40 4.82 9.87
C CYS A 28 -14.08 3.52 9.39
N ARG A 29 -14.93 3.63 8.37
CA ARG A 29 -15.64 2.50 7.75
C ARG A 29 -15.25 2.27 6.30
N ILE A 30 -14.57 3.25 5.69
CA ILE A 30 -14.05 3.16 4.34
C ILE A 30 -12.72 2.41 4.39
N VAL A 31 -12.65 1.26 3.71
CA VAL A 31 -11.53 0.32 3.82
C VAL A 31 -10.21 0.95 3.39
N GLY A 32 -10.18 1.66 2.26
CA GLY A 32 -8.98 2.33 1.79
C GLY A 32 -8.45 3.40 2.76
N ASP A 33 -9.32 4.16 3.41
CA ASP A 33 -8.91 5.19 4.37
C ASP A 33 -8.45 4.57 5.69
N LEU A 34 -9.15 3.55 6.17
CA LEU A 34 -8.75 2.78 7.34
C LEU A 34 -7.39 2.10 7.12
N ALA A 35 -7.18 1.46 5.98
CA ALA A 35 -5.91 0.83 5.61
C ALA A 35 -4.76 1.85 5.54
N MET A 36 -5.01 3.05 5.02
CA MET A 36 -4.03 4.14 5.00
C MET A 36 -3.63 4.56 6.43
N ALA A 37 -4.61 4.77 7.31
CA ALA A 37 -4.37 5.14 8.70
C ALA A 37 -3.59 4.05 9.46
N ILE A 38 -3.98 2.78 9.28
CA ILE A 38 -3.27 1.64 9.85
C ILE A 38 -1.82 1.59 9.34
N ASN A 39 -1.62 1.70 8.03
CA ASN A 39 -0.29 1.69 7.43
C ASN A 39 0.59 2.83 7.97
N ALA A 40 0.02 4.03 8.16
CA ALA A 40 0.74 5.14 8.77
C ALA A 40 1.19 4.81 10.20
N CYS A 41 0.32 4.25 11.04
CA CYS A 41 0.68 3.77 12.38
C CYS A 41 1.78 2.71 12.35
N LEU A 42 1.70 1.74 11.43
CA LEU A 42 2.72 0.70 11.23
C LEU A 42 4.08 1.28 10.83
N ASN A 43 4.10 2.30 9.97
CA ASN A 43 5.34 2.98 9.57
C ASN A 43 5.94 3.80 10.72
N VAL A 44 5.13 4.36 11.61
CA VAL A 44 5.61 5.09 12.79
C VAL A 44 6.38 4.16 13.74
N ILE A 45 5.90 2.93 13.94
CA ILE A 45 6.54 1.93 14.83
C ILE A 45 7.98 1.63 14.44
N ALA A 46 8.28 1.61 13.14
CA ALA A 46 9.64 1.41 12.65
C ALA A 46 10.61 2.54 13.06
N VAL A 47 10.10 3.71 13.45
CA VAL A 47 10.88 4.89 13.88
C VAL A 47 10.82 5.07 15.41
N PHE A 48 9.65 4.84 16.01
CA PHE A 48 9.40 4.93 17.45
C PHE A 48 8.17 4.08 17.78
N ASP A 49 8.27 3.20 18.79
CA ASP A 49 7.14 2.35 19.22
C ASP A 49 6.56 2.84 20.56
N PRO A 50 5.47 3.65 20.54
CA PRO A 50 4.68 3.88 21.73
C PRO A 50 4.09 2.54 22.21
N ARG A 51 4.22 2.23 23.52
CA ARG A 51 3.76 0.95 24.09
C ARG A 51 2.38 0.54 23.53
N ASP A 52 2.37 -0.62 22.90
CA ASP A 52 1.21 -1.31 22.31
C ASP A 52 0.61 -0.69 21.03
N LEU A 53 1.31 0.20 20.31
CA LEU A 53 0.80 0.68 19.01
C LEU A 53 0.81 -0.43 17.96
N ALA A 54 1.88 -1.24 17.91
CA ALA A 54 2.03 -2.33 16.95
C ALA A 54 0.89 -3.35 17.04
N SER A 55 0.67 -3.92 18.23
CA SER A 55 -0.38 -4.93 18.42
C SER A 55 -1.76 -4.39 18.02
N LYS A 56 -2.11 -3.16 18.42
CA LYS A 56 -3.42 -2.58 18.08
C LYS A 56 -3.59 -2.31 16.58
N ALA A 57 -2.53 -1.86 15.91
CA ALA A 57 -2.57 -1.65 14.46
C ALA A 57 -2.76 -2.98 13.71
N ILE A 58 -2.10 -4.04 14.18
CA ILE A 58 -2.23 -5.39 13.62
C ILE A 58 -3.62 -5.96 13.90
N ASP A 59 -4.12 -5.85 15.12
CA ASP A 59 -5.47 -6.32 15.48
C ASP A 59 -6.54 -5.64 14.63
N GLU A 60 -6.41 -4.32 14.39
CA GLU A 60 -7.33 -3.57 13.55
C GLU A 60 -7.22 -3.96 12.06
N LEU A 61 -5.99 -4.20 11.57
CA LEU A 61 -5.77 -4.70 10.21
C LEU A 61 -6.45 -6.05 10.00
N GLU A 62 -6.28 -6.98 10.95
CA GLU A 62 -6.89 -8.31 10.90
C GLU A 62 -8.42 -8.23 11.00
N HIS A 63 -8.95 -7.35 11.84
CA HIS A 63 -10.40 -7.12 11.95
C HIS A 63 -11.00 -6.57 10.65
N MET A 64 -10.36 -5.55 10.06
CA MET A 64 -10.78 -4.97 8.78
C MET A 64 -10.78 -6.02 7.67
N ILE A 65 -9.72 -6.83 7.57
CA ILE A 65 -9.61 -7.90 6.58
C ILE A 65 -10.73 -8.93 6.77
N ALA A 66 -10.95 -9.39 8.00
CA ALA A 66 -11.99 -10.37 8.30
C ALA A 66 -13.40 -9.90 7.91
N ALA A 67 -13.66 -8.60 7.98
CA ALA A 67 -14.95 -8.01 7.60
C ALA A 67 -15.07 -7.71 6.09
N ALA A 68 -14.00 -7.24 5.45
CA ALA A 68 -14.04 -6.72 4.09
C ALA A 68 -13.70 -7.74 2.99
N TYR A 69 -12.75 -8.64 3.27
CA TYR A 69 -12.14 -9.49 2.24
C TYR A 69 -13.03 -10.67 1.85
N ARG A 70 -13.08 -10.95 0.54
CA ARG A 70 -13.63 -12.19 -0.02
C ARG A 70 -12.61 -12.80 -0.98
N PRO A 71 -12.26 -14.09 -0.82
CA PRO A 71 -11.35 -14.77 -1.73
C PRO A 71 -11.77 -14.63 -3.20
N GLY A 72 -10.86 -14.16 -4.04
CA GLY A 72 -11.09 -13.97 -5.48
C GLY A 72 -11.93 -12.73 -5.88
N ASP A 73 -12.65 -12.12 -4.94
CA ASP A 73 -13.53 -10.95 -5.12
C ASP A 73 -12.94 -9.65 -4.53
N GLY A 74 -11.80 -9.74 -3.85
CA GLY A 74 -11.11 -8.60 -3.25
C GLY A 74 -11.85 -8.01 -2.04
N LEU A 75 -11.58 -6.74 -1.77
CA LEU A 75 -12.12 -6.02 -0.61
C LEU A 75 -13.44 -5.29 -0.93
N ALA A 76 -14.32 -5.25 0.06
CA ALA A 76 -15.39 -4.26 0.11
C ALA A 76 -14.85 -2.85 0.32
N HIS A 77 -15.62 -1.87 -0.16
CA HIS A 77 -15.31 -0.46 0.06
C HIS A 77 -15.73 0.02 1.45
N ASP A 78 -16.89 -0.44 1.92
CA ASP A 78 -17.51 0.00 3.16
C ASP A 78 -17.76 -1.21 4.07
N LEU A 79 -17.25 -1.13 5.30
CA LEU A 79 -17.39 -2.17 6.33
C LEU A 79 -18.84 -2.33 6.82
N ASP A 80 -19.65 -1.27 6.79
CA ASP A 80 -21.06 -1.33 7.22
C ASP A 80 -21.97 -1.86 6.10
N SER A 81 -21.50 -1.85 4.84
CA SER A 81 -22.26 -2.30 3.66
C SER A 81 -21.40 -3.14 2.70
N PRO A 82 -20.85 -4.29 3.17
CA PRO A 82 -19.82 -5.04 2.46
C PRO A 82 -20.27 -5.73 1.17
N ASP A 83 -21.58 -5.76 0.89
CA ASP A 83 -22.16 -6.33 -0.33
C ASP A 83 -22.41 -5.30 -1.43
N ARG A 84 -22.32 -4.00 -1.13
CA ARG A 84 -22.76 -2.95 -2.05
C ARG A 84 -21.73 -2.61 -3.12
N LEU A 85 -20.46 -2.52 -2.73
CA LEU A 85 -19.37 -2.08 -3.60
C LEU A 85 -18.07 -2.78 -3.21
N ARG A 86 -17.44 -3.44 -4.18
CA ARG A 86 -16.23 -4.23 -4.02
C ARG A 86 -15.24 -3.95 -5.13
N GLY A 87 -13.96 -4.18 -4.83
CA GLY A 87 -12.91 -4.19 -5.83
C GLY A 87 -12.48 -2.80 -6.31
N GLN A 88 -12.68 -1.75 -5.51
CA GLN A 88 -12.06 -0.46 -5.82
C GLN A 88 -10.54 -0.53 -5.67
N LEU A 89 -9.82 0.20 -6.52
CA LEU A 89 -8.37 0.21 -6.59
C LEU A 89 -7.76 0.70 -5.28
N THR A 90 -8.30 1.79 -4.72
CA THR A 90 -7.85 2.41 -3.48
C THR A 90 -7.85 1.41 -2.32
N ASP A 91 -8.92 0.63 -2.18
CA ASP A 91 -9.06 -0.36 -1.11
C ASP A 91 -8.03 -1.48 -1.26
N GLN A 92 -7.82 -1.98 -2.49
CA GLN A 92 -6.86 -3.05 -2.75
C GLN A 92 -5.42 -2.58 -2.47
N LEU A 93 -5.01 -1.45 -3.05
CA LEU A 93 -3.61 -1.00 -2.99
C LEU A 93 -3.20 -0.53 -1.60
N ARG A 94 -4.06 0.22 -0.91
CA ARG A 94 -3.74 0.71 0.43
C ARG A 94 -3.71 -0.42 1.45
N THR A 95 -4.61 -1.40 1.32
CA THR A 95 -4.57 -2.61 2.16
C THR A 95 -3.35 -3.48 1.84
N ALA A 96 -3.01 -3.68 0.57
CA ALA A 96 -1.78 -4.37 0.18
C ALA A 96 -0.54 -3.68 0.74
N SER A 97 -0.48 -2.34 0.70
CA SER A 97 0.61 -1.58 1.32
C SER A 97 0.69 -1.80 2.84
N ALA A 98 -0.45 -1.78 3.55
CA ALA A 98 -0.52 -2.03 4.99
C ALA A 98 -0.06 -3.45 5.36
N LEU A 99 -0.54 -4.44 4.59
CA LEU A 99 -0.17 -5.85 4.73
C LEU A 99 1.34 -6.08 4.52
N LEU A 100 1.94 -5.48 3.49
CA LEU A 100 3.38 -5.57 3.28
C LEU A 100 4.17 -4.93 4.43
N THR A 101 3.64 -3.87 5.05
CA THR A 101 4.28 -3.25 6.22
C THR A 101 4.16 -4.17 7.44
N ALA A 102 2.99 -4.76 7.65
CA ALA A 102 2.77 -5.75 8.70
C ALA A 102 3.65 -7.00 8.51
N TYR A 103 3.86 -7.45 7.26
CA TYR A 103 4.76 -8.55 6.93
C TYR A 103 6.19 -8.23 7.38
N VAL A 104 6.74 -7.08 7.00
CA VAL A 104 8.10 -6.69 7.41
C VAL A 104 8.25 -6.62 8.93
N LEU A 105 7.22 -6.17 9.65
CA LEU A 105 7.26 -6.04 11.11
C LEU A 105 7.14 -7.38 11.85
N THR A 106 6.43 -8.36 11.27
CA THR A 106 6.01 -9.57 12.01
C THR A 106 6.49 -10.87 11.39
N TRP A 107 6.97 -10.83 10.15
CA TRP A 107 7.31 -12.00 9.31
C TRP A 107 6.16 -13.01 9.15
N ARG A 108 4.92 -12.59 9.37
CA ARG A 108 3.75 -13.44 9.20
C ARG A 108 3.41 -13.59 7.71
N LEU A 109 3.75 -14.75 7.17
CA LEU A 109 3.57 -15.11 5.76
C LEU A 109 2.19 -14.75 5.15
N PRO A 110 1.05 -14.93 5.84
CA PRO A 110 -0.26 -14.60 5.26
C PRO A 110 -0.40 -13.15 4.80
N TYR A 111 0.33 -12.21 5.42
CA TYR A 111 0.24 -10.80 5.02
C TYR A 111 0.86 -10.53 3.64
N GLY A 112 2.04 -11.09 3.36
CA GLY A 112 2.68 -10.98 2.05
C GLY A 112 1.83 -11.64 0.95
N MET A 113 1.32 -12.84 1.23
CA MET A 113 0.48 -13.60 0.28
C MET A 113 -0.85 -12.89 -0.01
N LEU A 114 -1.52 -12.36 1.02
CA LEU A 114 -2.77 -11.62 0.81
C LEU A 114 -2.52 -10.30 0.07
N ALA A 115 -1.44 -9.58 0.38
CA ALA A 115 -1.08 -8.38 -0.36
C ALA A 115 -0.91 -8.68 -1.86
N GLU A 116 -0.26 -9.80 -2.19
CA GLU A 116 -0.11 -10.26 -3.56
C GLU A 116 -1.46 -10.58 -4.22
N GLU A 117 -2.34 -11.30 -3.52
CA GLU A 117 -3.68 -11.62 -4.05
C GLU A 117 -4.49 -10.36 -4.39
N LEU A 118 -4.45 -9.34 -3.52
CA LEU A 118 -5.15 -8.07 -3.75
C LEU A 118 -4.61 -7.34 -4.98
N VAL A 119 -3.28 -7.36 -5.18
CA VAL A 119 -2.64 -6.77 -6.36
C VAL A 119 -2.98 -7.56 -7.62
N GLN A 120 -2.99 -8.89 -7.56
CA GLN A 120 -3.41 -9.75 -8.67
C GLN A 120 -4.88 -9.54 -9.05
N PHE A 121 -5.75 -9.38 -8.06
CA PHE A 121 -7.14 -8.99 -8.29
C PHE A 121 -7.21 -7.66 -9.04
N ALA A 122 -6.53 -6.62 -8.56
CA ALA A 122 -6.50 -5.31 -9.20
C ALA A 122 -5.93 -5.38 -10.62
N ARG A 123 -4.84 -6.15 -10.83
CA ARG A 123 -4.20 -6.33 -12.15
C ARG A 123 -5.13 -6.97 -13.16
N ARG A 124 -5.91 -7.96 -12.74
CA ARG A 124 -6.87 -8.67 -13.60
C ARG A 124 -8.10 -7.82 -13.96
N THR A 125 -8.55 -6.95 -13.06
CA THR A 125 -9.86 -6.28 -13.18
C THR A 125 -9.77 -4.80 -13.55
N LEU A 126 -8.70 -4.12 -13.12
CA LEU A 126 -8.56 -2.67 -13.19
C LEU A 126 -7.43 -2.20 -14.10
N TRP A 127 -6.55 -3.11 -14.55
CA TRP A 127 -5.46 -2.70 -15.44
C TRP A 127 -5.96 -2.26 -16.82
N ASP A 128 -5.38 -1.17 -17.29
CA ASP A 128 -5.52 -0.65 -18.64
C ASP A 128 -4.23 -0.90 -19.43
N GLU A 129 -4.31 -1.76 -20.42
CA GLU A 129 -3.15 -2.14 -21.22
C GLU A 129 -2.66 -0.99 -22.12
N GLU A 130 -3.58 -0.14 -22.59
CA GLU A 130 -3.27 0.98 -23.47
C GLU A 130 -2.61 2.12 -22.69
N GLN A 131 -3.14 2.41 -21.49
CA GLN A 131 -2.57 3.44 -20.62
C GLN A 131 -1.39 2.94 -19.77
N ALA A 132 -1.14 1.63 -19.78
CA ALA A 132 -0.12 0.98 -18.96
C ALA A 132 -0.22 1.38 -17.47
N ALA A 133 -1.45 1.45 -16.97
CA ALA A 133 -1.79 1.97 -15.65
C ALA A 133 -3.07 1.31 -15.12
N PHE A 134 -3.32 1.42 -13.82
CA PHE A 134 -4.60 1.03 -13.24
C PHE A 134 -5.65 2.11 -13.47
N ARG A 135 -6.86 1.69 -13.87
CA ARG A 135 -8.05 2.54 -13.91
C ARG A 135 -8.49 2.84 -12.47
N ALA A 136 -8.32 4.09 -12.07
CA ALA A 136 -9.01 4.63 -10.90
C ALA A 136 -10.41 5.12 -11.33
N THR A 137 -11.44 4.81 -10.54
CA THR A 137 -12.78 5.29 -10.85
C THR A 137 -13.00 6.66 -10.20
N SER A 138 -13.73 7.56 -10.85
CA SER A 138 -14.05 8.86 -10.24
C SER A 138 -14.86 8.74 -8.93
N ALA A 139 -15.49 7.58 -8.70
CA ALA A 139 -16.19 7.24 -7.47
C ALA A 139 -15.26 6.96 -6.28
N GLU A 140 -13.97 6.67 -6.52
CA GLU A 140 -12.97 6.44 -5.48
C GLU A 140 -12.56 7.74 -4.75
N GLY A 141 -12.93 8.91 -5.28
CA GLY A 141 -12.56 10.23 -4.72
C GLY A 141 -11.06 10.52 -4.73
N ALA A 142 -10.23 9.56 -5.12
CA ALA A 142 -8.78 9.62 -5.16
C ALA A 142 -8.27 9.96 -6.56
N ASP A 143 -7.17 10.71 -6.60
CA ASP A 143 -6.50 11.08 -7.84
C ASP A 143 -5.81 9.87 -8.47
N GLY A 144 -6.23 9.49 -9.68
CA GLY A 144 -5.70 8.32 -10.38
C GLY A 144 -4.19 8.38 -10.62
N PHE A 145 -3.61 9.58 -10.75
CA PHE A 145 -2.15 9.74 -10.83
C PHE A 145 -1.47 9.31 -9.53
N ALA A 146 -1.95 9.82 -8.38
CA ALA A 146 -1.41 9.50 -7.08
C ALA A 146 -1.58 8.00 -6.75
N LEU A 147 -2.74 7.42 -7.06
CA LEU A 147 -2.99 5.99 -6.89
C LEU A 147 -2.06 5.12 -7.74
N ASN A 148 -1.76 5.52 -8.98
CA ASN A 148 -0.79 4.78 -9.79
C ASN A 148 0.64 4.92 -9.25
N CYS A 149 1.01 6.06 -8.66
CA CYS A 149 2.28 6.18 -7.94
C CYS A 149 2.33 5.27 -6.70
N GLU A 150 1.23 5.18 -5.93
CA GLU A 150 1.10 4.22 -4.82
C GLU A 150 1.17 2.77 -5.32
N ALA A 151 0.54 2.46 -6.46
CA ALA A 151 0.59 1.15 -7.08
C ALA A 151 2.02 0.74 -7.43
N ALA A 152 2.78 1.64 -8.07
CA ALA A 152 4.16 1.40 -8.43
C ALA A 152 5.02 1.06 -7.20
N ARG A 153 4.79 1.73 -6.07
CA ARG A 153 5.47 1.45 -4.79
C ARG A 153 5.12 0.07 -4.24
N VAL A 154 3.84 -0.30 -4.22
CA VAL A 154 3.39 -1.63 -3.79
C VAL A 154 4.00 -2.72 -4.68
N LEU A 155 3.98 -2.52 -6.00
CA LEU A 155 4.59 -3.43 -6.97
C LEU A 155 6.10 -3.55 -6.77
N CYS A 156 6.79 -2.46 -6.44
CA CYS A 156 8.21 -2.51 -6.12
C CYS A 156 8.48 -3.40 -4.90
N ARG A 157 7.68 -3.25 -3.85
CA ARG A 157 7.80 -4.05 -2.62
C ARG A 157 7.51 -5.53 -2.87
N LEU A 158 6.52 -5.86 -3.70
CA LEU A 158 6.25 -7.24 -4.11
C LEU A 158 7.36 -7.81 -4.99
N ALA A 159 7.94 -7.01 -5.89
CA ALA A 159 9.10 -7.42 -6.68
C ALA A 159 10.27 -7.80 -5.78
N ALA A 160 10.57 -7.01 -4.73
CA ALA A 160 11.59 -7.34 -3.76
C ALA A 160 11.33 -8.69 -3.06
N LEU A 161 10.09 -8.96 -2.62
CA LEU A 161 9.72 -10.26 -2.05
C LEU A 161 9.88 -11.41 -3.06
N HIS A 162 9.62 -11.17 -4.34
CA HIS A 162 9.81 -12.17 -5.41
C HIS A 162 11.28 -12.39 -5.80
N HIS A 163 12.18 -11.52 -5.35
CA HIS A 163 13.63 -11.68 -5.47
C HIS A 163 14.26 -12.29 -4.21
N ASP A 164 13.52 -12.38 -3.11
CA ASP A 164 13.94 -13.02 -1.86
C ASP A 164 13.70 -14.55 -1.95
N ASP A 165 14.78 -15.33 -1.97
CA ASP A 165 14.72 -16.79 -2.08
C ASP A 165 14.03 -17.45 -0.89
N ASP A 166 14.17 -16.91 0.32
CA ASP A 166 13.53 -17.44 1.52
C ASP A 166 12.02 -17.22 1.45
N TYR A 167 11.58 -16.03 1.02
CA TYR A 167 10.17 -15.76 0.78
C TYR A 167 9.58 -16.70 -0.27
N ARG A 168 10.25 -16.85 -1.42
CA ARG A 168 9.80 -17.73 -2.51
C ARG A 168 9.73 -19.21 -2.11
N HIS A 169 10.56 -19.63 -1.16
CA HIS A 169 10.57 -21.01 -0.69
C HIS A 169 9.29 -21.37 0.09
N VAL A 170 8.71 -20.39 0.79
CA VAL A 170 7.57 -20.61 1.70
C VAL A 170 6.25 -20.04 1.17
N ALA A 171 6.30 -19.01 0.34
CA ALA A 171 5.12 -18.34 -0.20
C ALA A 171 4.60 -19.02 -1.47
N VAL A 172 3.27 -19.03 -1.64
CA VAL A 172 2.68 -19.31 -2.95
C VAL A 172 2.65 -17.99 -3.73
N VAL A 173 3.60 -17.84 -4.65
CA VAL A 173 3.73 -16.65 -5.49
C VAL A 173 2.97 -16.78 -6.81
N ALA A 174 2.44 -15.67 -7.34
CA ALA A 174 1.72 -15.67 -8.60
C ALA A 174 2.66 -16.02 -9.78
N VAL A 175 2.32 -17.08 -10.51
CA VAL A 175 3.12 -17.55 -11.64
C VAL A 175 3.08 -16.53 -12.78
N GLY A 176 4.26 -16.11 -13.23
CA GLY A 176 4.41 -15.17 -14.35
C GLY A 176 4.15 -13.70 -13.98
N ALA A 177 3.94 -13.39 -12.71
CA ALA A 177 3.88 -12.01 -12.24
C ALA A 177 5.26 -11.35 -12.34
N ASP A 178 5.32 -10.21 -13.04
CA ASP A 178 6.52 -9.37 -13.14
C ASP A 178 6.20 -7.97 -12.60
N TYR A 179 6.19 -7.87 -11.27
CA TYR A 179 5.84 -6.62 -10.60
C TYR A 179 6.85 -5.50 -10.84
N ARG A 180 8.12 -5.85 -11.13
CA ARG A 180 9.13 -4.87 -11.54
C ARG A 180 8.74 -4.25 -12.88
N ALA A 181 8.41 -5.07 -13.88
CA ALA A 181 8.00 -4.58 -15.19
C ALA A 181 6.70 -3.77 -15.12
N ASP A 182 5.71 -4.19 -14.32
CA ASP A 182 4.46 -3.43 -14.15
C ASP A 182 4.72 -2.06 -13.48
N ALA A 183 5.59 -1.99 -12.47
CA ALA A 183 5.99 -0.73 -11.84
C ALA A 183 6.70 0.21 -12.83
N GLU A 184 7.61 -0.32 -13.64
CA GLU A 184 8.33 0.41 -14.68
C GLU A 184 7.36 1.02 -15.71
N ARG A 185 6.39 0.22 -16.15
CA ARG A 185 5.36 0.64 -17.10
C ARG A 185 4.49 1.77 -16.56
N ILE A 186 4.05 1.68 -15.30
CA ILE A 186 3.32 2.77 -14.65
C ILE A 186 4.17 4.04 -14.57
N LEU A 187 5.41 3.94 -14.10
CA LEU A 187 6.29 5.11 -13.95
C LEU A 187 6.57 5.79 -15.28
N ALA A 188 6.73 5.02 -16.36
CA ALA A 188 6.86 5.56 -17.71
C ALA A 188 5.58 6.28 -18.17
N ALA A 189 4.41 5.69 -17.95
CA ALA A 189 3.12 6.27 -18.33
C ALA A 189 2.80 7.57 -17.57
N GLN A 190 3.20 7.66 -16.29
CA GLN A 190 2.92 8.83 -15.46
C GLN A 190 3.97 9.95 -15.58
N ALA A 191 5.07 9.75 -16.32
CA ALA A 191 6.19 10.70 -16.37
C ALA A 191 5.80 12.09 -16.90
N ALA A 192 5.01 12.16 -17.98
CA ALA A 192 4.55 13.43 -18.54
C ALA A 192 3.61 14.17 -17.57
N THR A 193 2.64 13.46 -17.01
CA THR A 193 1.72 14.01 -16.00
C THR A 193 2.44 14.52 -14.76
N ALA A 194 3.51 13.85 -14.33
CA ALA A 194 4.33 14.29 -13.20
C ALA A 194 5.07 15.60 -13.51
N HIS A 195 5.52 15.79 -14.75
CA HIS A 195 6.20 17.01 -15.19
C HIS A 195 5.27 18.23 -15.22
N ASP A 196 4.01 18.02 -15.60
CA ASP A 196 3.00 19.07 -15.71
C ASP A 196 2.36 19.47 -14.36
N ARG A 197 2.62 18.68 -13.30
CA ARG A 197 2.09 18.92 -11.96
C ARG A 197 2.99 19.85 -11.13
N ASN A 198 2.39 20.49 -10.13
CA ASN A 198 3.17 21.22 -9.14
C ASN A 198 4.03 20.24 -8.30
N LEU A 199 5.05 20.77 -7.62
CA LEU A 199 6.02 19.96 -6.87
C LEU A 199 5.38 19.12 -5.75
N THR A 200 4.34 19.63 -5.09
CA THR A 200 3.65 18.91 -4.00
C THR A 200 2.92 17.69 -4.54
N ASP A 201 2.24 17.84 -5.67
CA ASP A 201 1.49 16.77 -6.31
C ASP A 201 2.42 15.74 -6.97
N ALA A 202 3.57 16.18 -7.50
CA ALA A 202 4.58 15.31 -8.11
C ALA A 202 5.43 14.53 -7.08
N ALA A 203 5.35 14.85 -5.78
CA ALA A 203 6.14 14.18 -4.74
C ALA A 203 5.84 12.67 -4.65
N ALA A 204 4.59 12.28 -4.90
CA ALA A 204 4.19 10.86 -4.93
C ALA A 204 4.95 10.09 -6.03
N TYR A 205 5.10 10.70 -7.21
CA TYR A 205 5.88 10.14 -8.31
C TYR A 205 7.36 10.05 -7.97
N GLY A 206 7.94 11.11 -7.39
CA GLY A 206 9.34 11.11 -6.96
C GLY A 206 9.64 10.00 -5.95
N LEU A 207 8.73 9.75 -4.99
CA LEU A 207 8.86 8.66 -4.03
C LEU A 207 8.77 7.28 -4.70
N ALA A 208 7.83 7.11 -5.63
CA ALA A 208 7.69 5.87 -6.39
C ALA A 208 8.92 5.59 -7.27
N LEU A 209 9.47 6.61 -7.91
CA LEU A 209 10.70 6.51 -8.69
C LEU A 209 11.91 6.14 -7.83
N ALA A 210 12.02 6.72 -6.63
CA ALA A 210 13.08 6.38 -5.68
C ALA A 210 13.01 4.92 -5.22
N GLU A 211 11.81 4.41 -4.91
CA GLU A 211 11.62 2.99 -4.57
C GLU A 211 11.99 2.07 -5.74
N PHE A 212 11.56 2.41 -6.96
CA PHE A 212 11.92 1.64 -8.15
C PHE A 212 13.42 1.65 -8.44
N ALA A 213 14.09 2.80 -8.26
CA ALA A 213 15.53 2.91 -8.43
C ALA A 213 16.31 2.04 -7.41
N ASN A 214 15.83 1.98 -6.16
CA ASN A 214 16.44 1.14 -5.13
C ASN A 214 16.34 -0.36 -5.44
N LEU A 215 15.34 -0.80 -6.20
CA LEU A 215 15.28 -2.18 -6.70
C LEU A 215 16.35 -2.50 -7.75
N GLN A 216 16.89 -1.49 -8.45
CA GLN A 216 17.90 -1.68 -9.49
C GLN A 216 19.32 -1.66 -8.95
N ALA A 217 19.52 -1.19 -7.72
CA ALA A 217 20.84 -1.11 -7.12
C ALA A 217 21.33 -2.55 -6.81
N PRO A 218 22.49 -2.98 -7.34
CA PRO A 218 23.09 -4.24 -6.90
C PRO A 218 23.47 -4.12 -5.42
N GLU A 219 23.18 -5.16 -4.64
CA GLU A 219 23.70 -5.31 -3.26
C GLU A 219 25.23 -5.39 -3.22
#